data_AF-A0A6I4J288-F1
#
_entry.id   AF-A0A6I4J288-F1
#
_cell.length_a   1.000
_cell.length_b   1.000
_cell.length_c   1.000
_cell.angle_alpha   90.00
_cell.angle_beta   90.00
_cell.angle_gamma   90.00
#
_symmetry.space_group_name_H-M   'P 1'
#
loop_
_entity.id
_entity.type
_entity.pdbx_description
1 polymer ?
#
loop_
_entity_poly.entity_id
_entity_poly.type
_entity_poly.pdbx_seq_one_letter_code
_entity_poly.pdbx_strand_id
1 'polypeptide(L)'
;MRVISIALLLAAAGGGLTACANHDEVAVAPAPPVGPGAILGTTAADRDGDGIVDGYYTRDGMYVAFQAPPCPPPPAPPPPAPSGERGI
;
A
#
# COMPACT_ATOMS: atom_id res chain seq x y z
N MET A 1 -12.31 4.43 58.72
CA MET A 1 -12.04 3.09 58.15
C MET A 1 -12.41 2.95 56.66
N ARG A 2 -13.42 3.69 56.14
CA ARG A 2 -13.86 3.58 54.72
C ARG A 2 -12.90 4.16 53.66
N VAL A 3 -12.06 5.12 54.04
CA VAL A 3 -11.14 5.81 53.11
C VAL A 3 -9.92 4.94 52.76
N ILE A 4 -9.49 4.10 53.70
CA ILE A 4 -8.38 3.15 53.53
C ILE A 4 -8.75 2.07 52.48
N SER A 5 -10.01 1.67 52.41
CA SER A 5 -10.50 0.68 51.44
C SER A 5 -10.49 1.18 49.99
N ILE A 6 -10.74 2.48 49.77
CA ILE A 6 -10.76 3.06 48.41
C ILE A 6 -9.33 3.26 47.89
N ALA A 7 -8.41 3.67 48.76
CA ALA A 7 -7.00 3.82 48.40
C ALA A 7 -6.33 2.49 48.00
N LEU A 8 -6.71 1.37 48.65
CA LEU A 8 -6.18 0.04 48.31
C LEU A 8 -6.68 -0.47 46.94
N LEU A 9 -7.93 -0.15 46.59
CA LEU A 9 -8.54 -0.55 45.30
C LEU A 9 -7.93 0.21 44.12
N LEU A 10 -7.59 1.50 44.28
CA LEU A 10 -6.93 2.28 43.22
C LEU A 10 -5.47 1.83 42.98
N ALA A 11 -4.75 1.44 44.02
CA ALA A 11 -3.37 0.97 43.89
C ALA A 11 -3.28 -0.37 43.13
N ALA A 12 -4.27 -1.26 43.30
CA ALA A 12 -4.34 -2.54 42.59
C ALA A 12 -4.66 -2.37 41.08
N ALA A 13 -5.41 -1.34 40.71
CA ALA A 13 -5.76 -1.06 39.31
C ALA A 13 -4.64 -0.38 38.51
N GLY A 14 -3.73 0.33 39.18
CA GLY A 14 -2.62 1.04 38.52
C GLY A 14 -1.40 0.15 38.20
N GLY A 15 -1.16 -0.92 38.95
CA GLY A 15 0.03 -1.75 38.83
C GLY A 15 0.04 -2.74 37.65
N GLY A 16 -1.11 -3.02 37.04
CA GLY A 16 -1.21 -3.95 35.91
C GLY A 16 -0.82 -3.35 34.55
N LEU A 17 -0.92 -2.03 34.40
CA LEU A 17 -0.66 -1.35 33.13
C LEU A 17 0.85 -1.17 32.84
N THR A 18 1.70 -1.25 33.88
CA THR A 18 3.15 -1.14 33.71
C THR A 18 3.80 -2.45 33.26
N ALA A 19 3.10 -3.59 33.33
CA ALA A 19 3.62 -4.90 32.94
C ALA A 19 3.59 -5.17 31.42
N CYS A 20 2.83 -4.37 30.66
CA CYS A 20 2.83 -4.40 29.18
C CYS A 20 3.75 -3.34 28.56
N ALA A 21 4.31 -2.43 29.37
CA ALA A 21 5.37 -1.52 28.94
C ALA A 21 6.71 -2.27 28.96
N ASN A 22 6.78 -3.40 28.25
CA ASN A 22 8.06 -3.89 27.78
C ASN A 22 8.53 -2.84 26.77
N HIS A 23 9.39 -1.93 27.22
CA HIS A 23 10.29 -1.21 26.34
C HIS A 23 11.30 -2.24 25.82
N ASP A 24 10.82 -3.18 24.99
CA ASP A 24 11.68 -3.67 23.94
C ASP A 24 11.99 -2.43 23.13
N GLU A 25 13.23 -1.95 23.27
CA GLU A 25 13.83 -1.02 22.33
C GLU A 25 13.49 -1.60 20.97
N VAL A 26 12.49 -1.02 20.29
CA VAL A 26 12.04 -1.51 18.99
C VAL A 26 13.28 -1.42 18.15
N ALA A 27 13.91 -2.57 17.91
CA ALA A 27 15.05 -2.67 17.03
C ALA A 27 14.50 -2.29 15.67
N VAL A 28 14.58 -0.99 15.35
CA VAL A 28 14.22 -0.48 14.04
C VAL A 28 15.30 -1.02 13.13
N ALA A 29 15.03 -2.19 12.56
CA ALA A 29 15.87 -2.75 11.52
C ALA A 29 16.06 -1.66 10.45
N PRO A 30 17.29 -1.48 9.94
CA PRO A 30 17.51 -0.53 8.86
C PRO A 30 16.55 -0.84 7.71
N ALA A 31 15.99 0.21 7.11
CA ALA A 31 15.08 0.04 5.99
C ALA A 31 15.74 -0.82 4.91
N PRO A 32 15.04 -1.81 4.33
CA PRO A 32 15.60 -2.61 3.26
C PRO A 32 16.05 -1.72 2.10
N PRO A 33 17.10 -2.10 1.35
CA PRO A 33 17.56 -1.35 0.19
C PRO A 33 16.40 -1.08 -0.78
N VAL A 34 16.30 0.16 -1.27
CA VAL A 34 15.35 0.51 -2.32
C VAL A 34 15.71 -0.25 -3.59
N GLY A 35 14.84 -1.17 -4.01
CA GLY A 35 15.00 -1.93 -5.25
C GLY A 35 14.83 -1.05 -6.49
N PRO A 36 15.21 -1.55 -7.68
CA PRO A 36 14.96 -0.85 -8.94
C PRO A 36 13.47 -0.50 -9.09
N GLY A 37 13.17 0.76 -9.40
CA GLY A 37 11.80 1.25 -9.54
C GLY A 37 11.13 1.73 -8.23
N ALA A 38 11.75 1.54 -7.07
CA ALA A 38 11.25 2.09 -5.81
C ALA A 38 11.56 3.59 -5.69
N ILE A 39 10.52 4.39 -5.37
CA ILE A 39 10.65 5.84 -5.16
C ILE A 39 10.84 6.08 -3.66
N LEU A 40 11.91 6.78 -3.29
CA LEU A 40 12.27 6.98 -1.89
C LEU A 40 11.20 7.78 -1.13
N GLY A 41 10.84 7.31 0.07
CA GLY A 41 9.81 7.97 0.90
C GLY A 41 8.38 7.81 0.38
N THR A 42 8.16 6.82 -0.50
CA THR A 42 6.82 6.42 -0.96
C THR A 42 6.47 5.03 -0.45
N THR A 43 5.18 4.68 -0.49
CA THR A 43 4.68 3.34 -0.15
C THR A 43 3.85 2.81 -1.30
N ALA A 44 4.15 1.60 -1.78
CA ALA A 44 3.37 0.95 -2.83
C ALA A 44 1.90 0.81 -2.40
N ALA A 45 0.99 1.06 -3.33
CA ALA A 45 -0.45 0.97 -3.10
C ALA A 45 -1.08 -0.06 -4.04
N ASP A 46 -1.94 -0.89 -3.47
CA ASP A 46 -2.85 -1.84 -4.13
C ASP A 46 -4.23 -1.55 -3.51
N ARG A 47 -5.06 -0.77 -4.20
CA ARG A 47 -6.35 -0.30 -3.64
C ARG A 47 -7.52 -1.19 -3.98
N ASP A 48 -7.43 -1.98 -5.04
CA ASP A 48 -8.45 -2.94 -5.44
C ASP A 48 -8.19 -4.35 -4.87
N GLY A 49 -7.00 -4.60 -4.32
CA GLY A 49 -6.67 -5.80 -3.56
C GLY A 49 -6.42 -7.01 -4.45
N ASP A 50 -6.00 -6.79 -5.70
CA ASP A 50 -5.73 -7.85 -6.67
C ASP A 50 -4.29 -8.41 -6.56
N GLY A 51 -3.47 -7.83 -5.68
CA GLY A 51 -2.06 -8.19 -5.47
C GLY A 51 -1.10 -7.50 -6.45
N ILE A 52 -1.59 -6.60 -7.29
CA ILE A 52 -0.82 -5.79 -8.24
C ILE A 52 -0.80 -4.34 -7.74
N VAL A 53 0.38 -3.72 -7.79
CA VAL A 53 0.54 -2.32 -7.36
C VAL A 53 -0.07 -1.40 -8.42
N ASP A 54 -1.06 -0.60 -8.03
CA ASP A 54 -1.79 0.35 -8.88
C ASP A 54 -1.21 1.79 -8.81
N GLY A 55 -0.36 2.04 -7.82
CA GLY A 55 0.23 3.35 -7.58
C GLY A 55 1.08 3.40 -6.32
N TYR A 56 1.25 4.60 -5.76
CA TYR A 56 2.00 4.80 -4.52
C TYR A 56 1.46 5.98 -3.70
N TYR A 57 1.64 5.92 -2.38
CA TYR A 57 1.46 7.04 -1.48
C TYR A 57 2.76 7.83 -1.35
N THR A 58 2.67 9.16 -1.42
CA THR A 58 3.76 10.08 -1.10
C THR A 58 3.92 10.25 0.41
N ARG A 59 4.99 10.92 0.86
CA ARG A 59 5.26 11.14 2.28
C ARG A 59 4.18 11.96 2.99
N ASP A 60 3.51 12.86 2.28
CA ASP A 60 2.36 13.65 2.73
C ASP A 60 1.03 12.86 2.68
N GLY A 61 1.07 11.59 2.27
CA GLY A 61 -0.09 10.70 2.23
C GLY A 61 -0.97 10.87 0.98
N MET A 62 -0.51 11.60 -0.03
CA MET A 62 -1.22 11.73 -1.30
C MET A 62 -1.04 10.46 -2.15
N TYR A 63 -2.13 9.96 -2.72
CA TYR A 63 -2.09 8.86 -3.67
C TYR A 63 -1.75 9.34 -5.08
N VAL A 64 -0.80 8.66 -5.74
CA VAL A 64 -0.43 8.86 -7.14
C VAL A 64 -0.62 7.55 -7.89
N ALA A 65 -1.52 7.54 -8.87
CA ALA A 65 -1.77 6.37 -9.72
C ALA A 65 -0.63 6.17 -10.73
N PHE A 66 -0.30 4.93 -11.05
CA PHE A 66 0.53 4.65 -12.21
C PHE A 66 -0.25 4.91 -13.50
N GLN A 67 0.31 5.72 -14.39
CA GLN A 67 -0.18 5.79 -15.76
C GLN A 67 0.38 4.61 -16.55
N ALA A 68 -0.51 3.72 -17.00
CA ALA A 68 -0.18 2.78 -18.05
C ALA A 68 0.24 3.56 -19.32
N PRO A 69 1.25 3.08 -20.08
CA PRO A 69 1.56 3.64 -21.37
C PRO A 69 0.32 3.65 -22.28
N PRO A 70 0.16 4.65 -23.16
CA PRO A 70 -0.94 4.66 -24.12
C PRO A 70 -0.88 3.40 -25.00
N CYS A 71 -2.06 2.82 -25.28
CA CYS A 71 -2.16 1.67 -26.17
C CYS A 71 -1.53 2.00 -27.53
N PRO A 72 -0.82 1.04 -28.15
CA PRO A 72 -0.34 1.22 -29.51
C PRO A 72 -1.52 1.44 -30.46
N PRO A 73 -1.33 2.22 -31.55
CA PRO A 73 -2.39 2.43 -32.53
C PRO A 73 -2.85 1.09 -33.14
N PRO A 74 -4.14 0.96 -33.49
CA PRO A 74 -4.65 -0.26 -34.10
C PRO A 74 -3.95 -0.54 -35.44
N PRO A 75 -3.83 -1.82 -35.84
CA PRO A 75 -3.31 -2.18 -37.16
C PRO A 75 -4.12 -1.49 -38.28
N ALA A 76 -3.45 -1.16 -39.38
CA ALA A 76 -4.14 -0.68 -40.57
C ALA A 76 -5.16 -1.73 -41.05
N PRO A 77 -6.33 -1.32 -41.55
CA PRO A 77 -7.30 -2.24 -42.13
C PRO A 77 -6.65 -3.07 -43.24
N PRO A 78 -7.01 -4.36 -43.38
CA PRO A 78 -6.57 -5.14 -44.52
C PRO A 78 -7.05 -4.47 -45.82
N PRO A 79 -6.26 -4.54 -46.90
CA PRO A 79 -6.71 -4.06 -48.20
C PRO A 79 -8.01 -4.78 -48.60
N PRO A 80 -8.92 -4.12 -49.33
CA PRO A 80 -10.12 -4.77 -49.86
C PRO A 80 -9.76 -6.05 -50.61
N ALA A 81 -10.47 -7.14 -50.34
CA ALA A 81 -10.35 -8.35 -51.15
C ALA A 81 -10.70 -8.01 -52.60
N PRO A 82 -10.01 -8.59 -53.61
CA PRO A 82 -10.44 -8.47 -55.00
C PRO A 82 -11.88 -8.96 -55.10
N SER A 83 -12.80 -8.09 -55.55
CA SER A 83 -14.15 -8.55 -55.89
C SER A 83 -14.03 -9.45 -57.11
N GLY A 84 -14.31 -10.74 -56.95
CA GLY A 84 -14.16 -11.79 -57.96
C GLY A 84 -15.20 -11.74 -59.09
N GLU A 85 -15.66 -10.55 -59.48
CA GLU A 85 -16.73 -10.36 -60.47
C GLU A 85 -16.19 -10.02 -61.87
N ARG A 86 -15.01 -10.53 -62.22
CA ARG A 86 -14.66 -10.75 -63.63
C ARG A 86 -14.74 -12.23 -63.96
N GLY A 87 -15.98 -12.69 -64.13
CA GLY A 87 -16.28 -13.78 -65.04
C GLY A 87 -16.45 -13.20 -66.44
N ILE A 88 -15.48 -13.44 -67.32
CA ILE A 88 -15.65 -13.64 -68.77
C ILE A 88 -14.51 -14.54 -69.26
#